data_AF-A0AAQ4EFV6-F1
#
_entry.id   AF-A0AAQ4EFV6-F1
#
_cell.length_a   1.000
_cell.length_b   1.000
_cell.length_c   1.000
_cell.angle_alpha   90.00
_cell.angle_beta   90.00
_cell.angle_gamma   90.00
#
_symmetry.space_group_name_H-M   'P 1'
#
loop_
_entity.id
_entity.type
_entity.pdbx_description
1 polymer ?
#
loop_
_entity_poly.entity_id
_entity_poly.type
_entity_poly.pdbx_seq_one_letter_code
_entity_poly.pdbx_strand_id
1 'polypeptide(L)'
;MDGIPWSYGRRSKWSLAKMMNGNGCGEAVTSSLTWSVGLLNGAHKYLTAETFGFKVNANGAALKKKQLWSLEPCCDAGEEAVRLRSHLGRYLAVDQFGNVTCDAEEAGAGAIFQITVSADAKGQWALRNTNRGYFLGASSDQLVCVAKAPGPAELWTVHLAARPQVTIRSIGRRRYAHLSATGDEIQVDAATPWGEDTLFTLEFRDGRYAVHTGNDRYLCPDGKLIENCAPECLFSLEFHSGYLALRDMNLRYLSPIGSKAVMRTRSNSVTRDELFSLEDSVPQAAFMGFNGKYVSVKQGVDVTANQDEVSDHETFQLEWDKESGRWFVRTMQDKYWSLESSSGIQANADKGSANSLFELNWQPDGSVTLVASNGKLVGAKKSGHLFANCEPGDPAAKFHFVLVNRPVLVLRCDQGFVGRKGPSSPRLECNRASYEIVHVERADRGVCHLKGNNGKYWGIAEDGSVSVDSDDSCGFYVELREPSRLCLKTAEGSYLNADKNGAFKAGAADPSQATLWEY
;
A
#
# COMPACT_ATOMS: atom_id res chain seq x y z
N MET A 1 -33.03 -33.71 52.72
CA MET A 1 -31.80 -34.46 53.00
C MET A 1 -31.52 -35.32 51.79
N ASP A 2 -30.29 -35.19 51.30
CA ASP A 2 -29.54 -36.03 50.37
C ASP A 2 -29.97 -36.15 48.89
N GLY A 3 -29.05 -35.73 48.01
CA GLY A 3 -29.06 -36.00 46.56
C GLY A 3 -28.32 -34.98 45.70
N ILE A 4 -26.98 -35.06 45.67
CA ILE A 4 -26.04 -34.32 44.79
C ILE A 4 -26.04 -34.96 43.36
N PRO A 5 -25.21 -34.54 42.36
CA PRO A 5 -25.08 -33.32 41.54
C PRO A 5 -25.38 -33.58 40.03
N TRP A 6 -25.56 -32.54 39.20
CA TRP A 6 -25.12 -32.57 37.78
C TRP A 6 -24.68 -31.19 37.28
N SER A 7 -23.62 -31.22 36.47
CA SER A 7 -22.90 -30.13 35.81
C SER A 7 -23.62 -29.59 34.56
N TYR A 8 -23.34 -28.32 34.19
CA TYR A 8 -22.98 -27.81 32.84
C TYR A 8 -23.38 -26.33 32.66
N GLY A 9 -22.52 -25.58 31.95
CA GLY A 9 -22.98 -24.45 31.13
C GLY A 9 -22.31 -23.10 31.34
N ARG A 10 -21.02 -22.95 30.97
CA ARG A 10 -20.49 -21.64 30.56
C ARG A 10 -21.12 -21.27 29.21
N ARG A 11 -22.06 -20.33 29.21
CA ARG A 11 -22.46 -19.58 28.00
C ARG A 11 -21.65 -18.30 27.95
N SER A 12 -20.70 -18.22 27.03
CA SER A 12 -20.06 -16.98 26.60
C SER A 12 -21.08 -16.12 25.85
N LYS A 13 -21.25 -14.88 26.33
CA LYS A 13 -22.02 -13.84 25.66
C LYS A 13 -21.19 -13.32 24.47
N TRP A 14 -21.63 -13.60 23.25
CA TRP A 14 -21.23 -12.84 22.06
C TRP A 14 -22.28 -11.74 21.86
N SER A 15 -21.87 -10.47 21.99
CA SER A 15 -22.74 -9.34 21.69
C SER A 15 -22.79 -9.11 20.18
N LEU A 16 -23.99 -9.21 19.62
CA LEU A 16 -24.36 -8.69 18.30
C LEU A 16 -23.98 -7.21 18.20
N ALA A 17 -23.03 -6.87 17.32
CA ALA A 17 -22.87 -5.49 16.85
C ALA A 17 -23.94 -5.21 15.79
N LYS A 18 -24.92 -4.39 16.17
CA LYS A 18 -26.03 -3.95 15.34
C LYS A 18 -25.55 -2.75 14.52
N MET A 19 -25.53 -2.88 13.18
CA MET A 19 -25.39 -1.73 12.28
C MET A 19 -26.56 -0.76 12.49
N MET A 20 -26.25 0.50 12.83
CA MET A 20 -27.17 1.62 12.73
C MET A 20 -26.46 2.83 12.13
N ASN A 21 -27.02 3.31 11.02
CA ASN A 21 -26.78 4.61 10.44
C ASN A 21 -27.07 5.70 11.50
N GLY A 22 -26.08 6.51 11.83
CA GLY A 22 -26.24 7.67 12.71
C GLY A 22 -25.00 8.55 12.68
N ASN A 23 -25.18 9.82 12.32
CA ASN A 23 -24.19 10.89 12.50
C ASN A 23 -23.69 10.90 13.96
N GLY A 24 -22.41 10.63 14.18
CA GLY A 24 -21.76 10.71 15.47
C GLY A 24 -20.26 10.71 15.30
N CYS A 25 -19.62 11.83 15.66
CA CYS A 25 -18.18 11.96 15.81
C CYS A 25 -17.78 11.29 17.14
N GLY A 26 -16.83 10.36 17.12
CA GLY A 26 -16.42 9.50 18.25
C GLY A 26 -17.29 8.25 18.34
N GLU A 27 -16.82 7.01 18.17
CA GLU A 27 -15.74 6.33 18.92
C GLU A 27 -15.08 5.19 18.12
N ALA A 28 -15.16 5.19 16.77
CA ALA A 28 -14.59 4.12 15.93
C ALA A 28 -13.39 4.54 15.06
N VAL A 29 -12.85 5.76 15.23
CA VAL A 29 -11.77 6.31 14.36
C VAL A 29 -10.39 6.31 15.05
N THR A 30 -10.34 6.03 16.36
CA THR A 30 -9.14 6.27 17.18
C THR A 30 -8.02 5.24 17.05
N SER A 31 -8.17 4.17 16.26
CA SER A 31 -7.12 3.16 16.04
C SER A 31 -6.42 3.21 14.67
N SER A 32 -6.70 4.19 13.79
CA SER A 32 -6.38 4.03 12.35
C SER A 32 -5.67 5.17 11.60
N LEU A 33 -5.20 6.25 12.26
CA LEU A 33 -4.54 7.37 11.55
C LEU A 33 -3.10 7.61 12.03
N THR A 34 -2.34 6.54 12.21
CA THR A 34 -0.89 6.64 12.48
C THR A 34 -0.13 6.57 11.16
N TRP A 35 0.76 7.55 10.93
CA TRP A 35 1.56 7.60 9.70
C TRP A 35 2.98 7.17 9.97
N SER A 36 3.52 6.26 9.17
CA SER A 36 4.94 5.95 9.21
C SER A 36 5.70 6.97 8.35
N VAL A 37 6.65 7.70 8.95
CA VAL A 37 7.42 8.76 8.30
C VAL A 37 8.91 8.64 8.63
N GLY A 38 9.75 9.16 7.75
CA GLY A 38 11.12 9.58 8.02
C GLY A 38 11.21 11.10 8.08
N LEU A 39 12.14 11.61 8.88
CA LEU A 39 12.41 13.05 8.99
C LEU A 39 13.83 13.34 8.52
N LEU A 40 13.97 14.09 7.43
CA LEU A 40 15.25 14.51 6.85
C LEU A 40 15.65 15.88 7.36
N ASN A 41 16.87 16.02 7.87
CA ASN A 41 17.44 17.32 8.22
C ASN A 41 17.95 18.08 6.98
N GLY A 42 18.44 19.31 7.18
CA GLY A 42 19.04 20.13 6.11
C GLY A 42 20.29 19.53 5.44
N ALA A 43 20.88 18.47 5.98
CA ALA A 43 22.01 17.72 5.40
C ALA A 43 21.56 16.44 4.67
N HIS A 44 20.25 16.28 4.41
CA HIS A 44 19.65 15.10 3.80
C HIS A 44 19.94 13.80 4.55
N LYS A 45 19.96 13.87 5.88
CA LYS A 45 20.10 12.71 6.77
C LYS A 45 18.87 12.52 7.63
N TYR A 46 18.49 11.26 7.82
CA TYR A 46 17.29 10.88 8.54
C TYR A 46 17.50 10.88 10.06
N LEU A 47 16.51 11.41 10.78
CA LEU A 47 16.31 11.17 12.20
C LEU A 47 16.27 9.67 12.46
N THR A 48 17.14 9.21 13.35
CA THR A 48 17.42 7.80 13.60
C THR A 48 17.30 7.50 15.09
N ALA A 49 16.53 6.47 15.43
CA ALA A 49 16.53 5.86 16.75
C ALA A 49 17.49 4.66 16.74
N GLU A 50 18.53 4.69 17.57
CA GLU A 50 19.48 3.59 17.68
C GLU A 50 18.90 2.40 18.45
N THR A 51 19.24 1.20 18.01
CA THR A 51 18.75 -0.04 18.62
C THR A 51 19.25 -0.24 20.06
N PHE A 52 20.44 0.29 20.36
CA PHE A 52 21.07 0.14 21.68
C PHE A 52 21.22 1.50 22.38
N GLY A 53 20.92 1.52 23.68
CA GLY A 53 21.11 2.70 24.52
C GLY A 53 20.11 3.82 24.30
N PHE A 54 19.03 3.58 23.53
CA PHE A 54 17.94 4.54 23.29
C PHE A 54 18.38 5.92 22.80
N LYS A 55 19.53 5.97 22.12
CA LYS A 55 20.09 7.19 21.57
C LYS A 55 19.37 7.58 20.29
N VAL A 56 19.29 8.88 20.05
CA VAL A 56 18.80 9.44 18.80
C VAL A 56 19.87 10.30 18.14
N ASN A 57 19.90 10.30 16.81
CA ASN A 57 20.77 11.14 16.00
C ASN A 57 20.08 11.48 14.67
N ALA A 58 20.71 12.29 13.82
CA ALA A 58 20.19 12.62 12.50
C ALA A 58 21.21 12.28 11.40
N ASN A 59 21.79 11.06 11.44
CA ASN A 59 22.86 10.63 10.54
C ASN A 59 22.46 9.52 9.55
N GLY A 60 21.19 9.08 9.56
CA GLY A 60 20.71 8.00 8.69
C GLY A 60 20.81 8.38 7.21
N ALA A 61 21.46 7.55 6.38
CA ALA A 61 21.60 7.83 4.95
C ALA A 61 20.40 7.38 4.09
N ALA A 62 19.56 6.51 4.61
CA ALA A 62 18.42 5.94 3.90
C ALA A 62 17.28 5.65 4.87
N LEU A 63 16.04 5.67 4.36
CA LEU A 63 14.84 5.38 5.14
C LEU A 63 14.69 3.86 5.36
N LYS A 64 15.33 3.35 6.43
CA LYS A 64 15.23 1.95 6.88
C LYS A 64 14.54 1.88 8.24
N LYS A 65 14.44 0.67 8.82
CA LYS A 65 13.78 0.40 10.11
C LYS A 65 14.11 1.42 11.21
N LYS A 66 15.39 1.80 11.39
CA LYS A 66 15.80 2.73 12.45
C LYS A 66 15.40 4.20 12.20
N GLN A 67 15.07 4.53 10.95
CA GLN A 67 14.68 5.87 10.49
C GLN A 67 13.16 6.03 10.41
N LEU A 68 12.40 4.96 10.66
CA LEU A 68 10.94 4.99 10.67
C LEU A 68 10.42 5.47 12.03
N TRP A 69 9.53 6.43 11.95
CA TRP A 69 8.80 7.01 13.08
C TRP A 69 7.31 6.95 12.80
N SER A 70 6.53 6.44 13.75
CA SER A 70 5.07 6.53 13.73
C SER A 70 4.66 7.89 14.26
N LEU A 71 3.98 8.67 13.42
CA LEU A 71 3.36 9.94 13.74
C LEU A 71 1.96 9.66 14.30
N GLU A 72 1.81 9.85 15.61
CA GLU A 72 0.56 9.61 16.32
C GLU A 72 -0.12 10.97 16.63
N PRO A 73 -1.33 11.23 16.12
CA PRO A 73 -2.06 12.45 16.44
C PRO A 73 -2.35 12.58 17.93
N CYS A 74 -2.19 13.77 18.49
CA CYS A 74 -2.48 14.08 19.88
C CYS A 74 -3.61 15.12 19.97
N CYS A 75 -4.82 14.72 19.61
CA CYS A 75 -5.98 15.63 19.48
C CYS A 75 -6.27 16.44 20.76
N ASP A 76 -5.99 15.87 21.94
CA ASP A 76 -6.18 16.56 23.23
C ASP A 76 -5.25 17.78 23.41
N ALA A 77 -4.14 17.85 22.65
CA ALA A 77 -3.16 18.92 22.71
C ALA A 77 -3.26 19.92 21.53
N GLY A 78 -4.21 19.72 20.61
CA GLY A 78 -4.45 20.56 19.43
C GLY A 78 -4.49 19.76 18.12
N GLU A 79 -5.05 20.36 17.07
CA GLU A 79 -5.28 19.70 15.76
C GLU A 79 -3.97 19.32 15.01
N GLU A 80 -2.87 20.02 15.29
CA GLU A 80 -1.54 19.83 14.70
C GLU A 80 -0.52 19.23 15.69
N ALA A 81 -0.99 18.78 16.86
CA ALA A 81 -0.14 18.18 17.87
C ALA A 81 0.06 16.69 17.57
N VAL A 82 1.30 16.22 17.67
CA VAL A 82 1.72 14.86 17.36
C VAL A 82 2.71 14.32 18.39
N ARG A 83 2.82 13.00 18.42
CA ARG A 83 3.87 12.26 19.11
C ARG A 83 4.63 11.44 18.07
N LEU A 84 5.93 11.32 18.23
CA LEU A 84 6.77 10.50 17.36
C LEU A 84 7.21 9.26 18.11
N ARG A 85 6.79 8.09 17.63
CA ARG A 85 7.14 6.79 18.20
C ARG A 85 8.13 6.05 17.29
N SER A 86 9.26 5.64 17.85
CA SER A 86 10.29 4.90 17.12
C SER A 86 9.87 3.45 16.83
N HIS A 87 10.64 2.79 15.96
CA HIS A 87 10.52 1.35 15.68
C HIS A 87 10.70 0.42 16.91
N LEU A 88 11.21 0.94 18.03
CA LEU A 88 11.32 0.22 19.30
C LEU A 88 10.10 0.41 20.20
N GLY A 89 9.09 1.14 19.71
CA GLY A 89 7.90 1.48 20.49
C GLY A 89 8.13 2.58 21.52
N ARG A 90 9.26 3.31 21.46
CA ARG A 90 9.62 4.39 22.40
C ARG A 90 9.34 5.77 21.81
N TYR A 91 8.97 6.74 22.64
CA TYR A 91 8.61 8.09 22.19
C TYR A 91 9.79 9.04 22.17
N LEU A 92 9.90 9.86 21.11
CA LEU A 92 10.79 11.01 21.08
C LEU A 92 10.32 12.04 22.11
N ALA A 93 11.21 12.50 22.98
CA ALA A 93 10.89 13.45 24.02
C ALA A 93 12.00 14.49 24.22
N VAL A 94 11.67 15.58 24.91
CA VAL A 94 12.61 16.64 25.29
C VAL A 94 12.61 16.81 26.79
N ASP A 95 13.79 16.75 27.41
CA ASP A 95 13.95 16.98 28.84
C ASP A 95 13.95 18.48 29.23
N GLN A 96 13.99 18.78 30.52
CA GLN A 96 13.98 20.16 31.03
C GLN A 96 15.18 21.02 30.58
N PHE A 97 16.27 20.40 30.11
CA PHE A 97 17.48 21.08 29.65
C PHE A 97 17.49 21.28 28.12
N GLY A 98 16.64 20.56 27.38
CA GLY A 98 16.56 20.61 25.92
C GLY A 98 17.29 19.48 25.22
N ASN A 99 17.70 18.46 25.96
CA ASN A 99 18.24 17.23 25.38
C ASN A 99 17.08 16.40 24.83
N VAL A 100 17.32 15.79 23.68
CA VAL A 100 16.34 14.94 23.00
C VAL A 100 16.59 13.49 23.39
N THR A 101 15.55 12.79 23.86
CA THR A 101 15.62 11.39 24.31
C THR A 101 14.61 10.53 23.54
N CYS A 102 14.78 9.20 23.60
CA CYS A 102 13.84 8.24 22.99
C CYS A 102 13.78 6.91 23.76
N ASP A 103 13.65 7.00 25.08
CA ASP A 103 13.68 5.88 26.01
C ASP A 103 12.32 5.63 26.70
N ALA A 104 11.37 6.56 26.63
CA ALA A 104 10.07 6.40 27.29
C ALA A 104 9.15 5.44 26.52
N GLU A 105 8.55 4.48 27.21
CA GLU A 105 7.51 3.57 26.67
C GLU A 105 6.12 4.23 26.63
N GLU A 106 5.90 5.24 27.47
CA GLU A 106 4.65 6.00 27.53
C GLU A 106 4.92 7.47 27.15
N ALA A 107 3.95 8.10 26.49
CA ALA A 107 4.08 9.47 26.04
C ALA A 107 3.83 10.46 27.20
N GLY A 108 4.89 11.06 27.73
CA GLY A 108 4.81 12.16 28.68
C GLY A 108 4.63 13.54 28.02
N ALA A 109 4.50 14.60 28.82
CA ALA A 109 4.34 15.98 28.34
C ALA A 109 5.51 16.45 27.45
N GLY A 110 6.73 15.95 27.69
CA GLY A 110 7.91 16.23 26.87
C GLY A 110 7.90 15.58 25.48
N ALA A 111 6.97 14.67 25.19
CA ALA A 111 6.88 13.94 23.92
C ALA A 111 5.88 14.54 22.92
N ILE A 112 5.26 15.67 23.25
CA ILE A 112 4.24 16.32 22.42
C ILE A 112 4.91 17.43 21.60
N PHE A 113 4.75 17.36 20.29
CA PHE A 113 5.26 18.35 19.34
C PHE A 113 4.11 18.94 18.54
N GLN A 114 4.10 20.25 18.38
CA GLN A 114 3.24 20.95 17.44
C GLN A 114 4.00 21.11 16.12
N ILE A 115 3.37 20.68 15.02
CA ILE A 115 3.93 20.86 13.69
C ILE A 115 3.67 22.30 13.25
N THR A 116 4.68 22.95 12.67
CA THR A 116 4.51 24.21 11.95
C THR A 116 5.12 24.06 10.58
N VAL A 117 4.33 24.22 9.53
CA VAL A 117 4.80 24.12 8.15
C VAL A 117 5.38 25.46 7.73
N SER A 118 6.54 25.42 7.08
CA SER A 118 7.16 26.61 6.50
C SER A 118 6.23 27.27 5.48
N ALA A 119 6.28 28.61 5.43
CA ALA A 119 5.47 29.41 4.51
C ALA A 119 5.97 29.35 3.05
N ASP A 120 7.05 28.61 2.78
CA ASP A 120 7.61 28.46 1.43
C ASP A 120 7.04 27.24 0.69
N ALA A 121 7.33 27.13 -0.60
CA ALA A 121 6.86 26.01 -1.41
C ALA A 121 7.50 24.65 -1.06
N LYS A 122 8.54 24.61 -0.21
CA LYS A 122 9.18 23.35 0.18
C LYS A 122 8.34 22.60 1.21
N GLY A 123 7.58 23.33 2.04
CA GLY A 123 6.70 22.75 3.05
C GLY A 123 7.45 21.91 4.08
N GLN A 124 8.69 22.30 4.39
CA GLN A 124 9.45 21.73 5.49
C GLN A 124 8.77 22.03 6.83
N TRP A 125 8.93 21.13 7.79
CA TRP A 125 8.31 21.23 9.11
C TRP A 125 9.29 21.73 10.14
N ALA A 126 8.78 22.57 11.03
CA ALA A 126 9.39 22.86 12.30
C ALA A 126 8.58 22.16 13.40
N LEU A 127 9.24 21.36 14.23
CA LEU A 127 8.60 20.60 15.32
C LEU A 127 8.82 21.33 16.64
N ARG A 128 7.79 22.01 17.13
CA ARG A 128 7.84 22.77 18.38
C ARG A 128 7.41 21.89 19.55
N ASN A 129 8.27 21.66 20.53
CA ASN A 129 7.87 20.99 21.76
C ASN A 129 6.87 21.85 22.54
N THR A 130 5.68 21.33 22.84
CA THR A 130 4.61 22.13 23.45
C THR A 130 4.89 22.49 24.91
N ASN A 131 5.60 21.63 25.64
CA ASN A 131 5.95 21.85 27.04
C ASN A 131 7.01 22.95 27.20
N ARG A 132 8.04 22.96 26.36
CA ARG A 132 9.14 23.94 26.46
C ARG A 132 8.99 25.16 25.54
N GLY A 133 8.21 25.03 24.47
CA GLY A 133 8.02 26.06 23.46
C GLY A 133 9.20 26.25 22.49
N TYR A 134 10.19 25.36 22.48
CA TYR A 134 11.36 25.39 21.59
C TYR A 134 11.23 24.40 20.42
N PHE A 135 12.03 24.59 19.37
CA PHE A 135 12.01 23.77 18.17
C PHE A 135 13.10 22.69 18.16
N LEU A 136 12.73 21.49 17.70
CA LEU A 136 13.63 20.35 17.50
C LEU A 136 14.56 20.63 16.33
N GLY A 137 15.87 20.68 16.60
CA GLY A 137 16.91 20.90 15.61
C GLY A 137 17.92 19.76 15.55
N ALA A 138 18.51 19.59 14.37
CA ALA A 138 19.69 18.77 14.14
C ALA A 138 20.86 19.68 13.74
N SER A 139 21.82 19.83 14.64
CA SER A 139 23.07 20.53 14.36
C SER A 139 24.22 19.52 14.44
N SER A 140 24.93 19.35 13.33
CA SER A 140 25.93 18.30 13.13
C SER A 140 25.43 16.92 13.55
N ASP A 141 25.96 16.35 14.64
CA ASP A 141 25.63 15.03 15.17
C ASP A 141 24.65 15.08 16.35
N GLN A 142 24.29 16.27 16.84
CA GLN A 142 23.50 16.43 18.05
C GLN A 142 22.07 16.92 17.75
N LEU A 143 21.11 16.25 18.38
CA LEU A 143 19.72 16.65 18.42
C LEU A 143 19.47 17.47 19.67
N VAL A 144 19.00 18.70 19.49
CA VAL A 144 18.72 19.63 20.58
C VAL A 144 17.39 20.34 20.35
N CYS A 145 16.71 20.73 21.42
CA CYS A 145 15.45 21.45 21.35
C CYS A 145 15.48 22.69 22.26
N VAL A 146 16.19 23.71 21.78
CA VAL A 146 16.49 24.96 22.50
C VAL A 146 16.23 26.23 21.68
N ALA A 147 15.96 26.09 20.38
CA ALA A 147 15.75 27.22 19.49
C ALA A 147 14.36 27.85 19.73
N LYS A 148 14.30 29.19 19.86
CA LYS A 148 13.04 29.94 20.04
C LYS A 148 12.27 30.19 18.74
N ALA A 149 12.95 30.08 17.60
CA ALA A 149 12.40 30.22 16.27
C ALA A 149 13.12 29.22 15.35
N PRO A 150 12.44 28.70 14.31
CA PRO A 150 13.04 27.72 13.42
C PRO A 150 14.08 28.36 12.51
N GLY A 151 15.31 27.82 12.53
CA GLY A 151 16.34 28.08 11.52
C GLY A 151 16.56 26.85 10.62
N PRO A 152 17.58 26.86 9.75
CA PRO A 152 17.88 25.74 8.86
C PRO A 152 18.09 24.39 9.56
N ALA A 153 18.57 24.40 10.81
CA ALA A 153 18.78 23.18 11.61
C ALA A 153 17.48 22.60 12.17
N GLU A 154 16.43 23.42 12.33
CA GLU A 154 15.12 23.06 12.89
C GLU A 154 14.08 22.73 11.80
N LEU A 155 14.46 22.81 10.52
CA LEU A 155 13.60 22.48 9.39
C LEU A 155 13.82 21.03 8.93
N TRP A 156 12.73 20.27 8.97
CA TRP A 156 12.70 18.85 8.63
C TRP A 156 11.87 18.62 7.37
N THR A 157 12.38 17.83 6.44
CA THR A 157 11.61 17.37 5.28
C THR A 157 10.98 16.03 5.64
N VAL A 158 9.66 15.92 5.49
CA VAL A 158 8.93 14.69 5.81
C VAL A 158 8.94 13.76 4.62
N HIS A 159 9.44 12.55 4.85
CA HIS A 159 9.40 11.46 3.88
C HIS A 159 8.43 10.40 4.40
N LEU A 160 7.19 10.45 3.94
CA LEU A 160 6.18 9.43 4.11
C LEU A 160 6.71 8.05 3.70
N ALA A 161 6.75 7.11 4.65
CA ALA A 161 7.05 5.72 4.40
C ALA A 161 5.78 4.99 3.92
N ALA A 162 5.10 5.58 2.94
CA ALA A 162 3.93 4.96 2.32
C ALA A 162 4.35 3.71 1.55
N ARG A 163 3.37 2.84 1.40
CA ARG A 163 3.38 1.76 0.42
C ARG A 163 3.67 2.32 -0.97
N PRO A 164 4.33 1.56 -1.85
CA PRO A 164 4.61 2.02 -3.20
C PRO A 164 3.35 2.46 -3.95
N GLN A 165 2.24 1.74 -3.77
CA GLN A 165 0.99 2.04 -4.45
C GLN A 165 -0.20 2.02 -3.47
N VAL A 166 -1.06 3.02 -3.58
CA VAL A 166 -2.13 3.34 -2.62
C VAL A 166 -3.43 3.70 -3.36
N THR A 167 -4.51 3.80 -2.60
CA THR A 167 -5.76 4.45 -3.01
C THR A 167 -5.91 5.76 -2.24
N ILE A 168 -6.49 6.78 -2.86
CA ILE A 168 -6.66 8.10 -2.25
C ILE A 168 -8.14 8.31 -1.96
N ARG A 169 -8.49 8.62 -0.71
CA ARG A 169 -9.87 8.87 -0.29
C ARG A 169 -10.03 10.31 0.19
N SER A 170 -11.01 11.03 -0.36
CA SER A 170 -11.38 12.36 0.12
C SER A 170 -12.27 12.27 1.36
N ILE A 171 -11.92 13.03 2.39
CA ILE A 171 -12.67 13.10 3.66
C ILE A 171 -13.92 13.97 3.53
N GLY A 172 -13.85 15.06 2.76
CA GLY A 172 -14.99 15.91 2.43
C GLY A 172 -16.06 15.17 1.65
N ARG A 173 -15.67 14.49 0.56
CA ARG A 173 -16.61 13.77 -0.30
C ARG A 173 -16.98 12.37 0.15
N ARG A 174 -16.15 11.74 1.00
CA ARG A 174 -16.28 10.31 1.37
C ARG A 174 -16.33 9.43 0.11
N ARG A 175 -15.42 9.71 -0.81
CA ARG A 175 -15.26 9.04 -2.11
C ARG A 175 -13.77 8.84 -2.41
N TYR A 176 -13.49 7.88 -3.25
CA TYR A 176 -12.15 7.54 -3.72
C TYR A 176 -11.82 8.30 -4.99
N ALA A 177 -10.55 8.63 -5.13
CA ALA A 177 -10.00 9.11 -6.37
C ALA A 177 -9.93 7.94 -7.37
N HIS A 178 -10.15 8.25 -8.64
CA HIS A 178 -9.90 7.34 -9.74
C HIS A 178 -9.60 8.13 -11.00
N LEU A 179 -8.97 7.47 -11.97
CA LEU A 179 -8.70 8.03 -13.28
C LEU A 179 -10.02 8.15 -14.06
N SER A 180 -10.25 9.31 -14.67
CA SER A 180 -11.38 9.49 -15.59
C SER A 180 -11.34 8.49 -16.76
N ALA A 181 -12.50 8.21 -17.36
CA ALA A 181 -12.59 7.30 -18.51
C ALA A 181 -11.71 7.70 -19.72
N THR A 182 -11.40 9.00 -19.85
CA THR A 182 -10.50 9.54 -20.89
C THR A 182 -9.02 9.47 -20.51
N GLY A 183 -8.68 9.24 -19.24
CA GLY A 183 -7.31 9.11 -18.77
C GLY A 183 -6.52 10.41 -18.67
N ASP A 184 -7.20 11.57 -18.65
CA ASP A 184 -6.59 12.91 -18.69
C ASP A 184 -6.81 13.74 -17.42
N GLU A 185 -7.73 13.34 -16.55
CA GLU A 185 -7.99 13.94 -15.23
C GLU A 185 -8.27 12.88 -14.14
N ILE A 186 -8.10 13.27 -12.87
CA ILE A 186 -8.47 12.46 -11.70
C ILE A 186 -9.80 12.96 -11.15
N GLN A 187 -10.77 12.08 -11.01
CA GLN A 187 -12.09 12.35 -10.43
C GLN A 187 -12.20 11.71 -9.05
N VAL A 188 -12.98 12.32 -8.15
CA VAL A 188 -13.12 11.86 -6.76
C VAL A 188 -14.58 11.64 -6.39
N ASP A 189 -15.21 10.71 -7.08
CA ASP A 189 -16.60 10.31 -6.91
C ASP A 189 -16.82 8.79 -6.83
N ALA A 190 -15.77 7.98 -6.94
CA ALA A 190 -15.84 6.53 -6.81
C ALA A 190 -16.25 6.12 -5.38
N ALA A 191 -17.26 5.25 -5.27
CA ALA A 191 -17.76 4.77 -3.98
C ALA A 191 -16.80 3.76 -3.33
N THR A 192 -16.14 2.96 -4.16
CA THR A 192 -15.20 1.90 -3.77
C THR A 192 -13.98 1.97 -4.70
N PRO A 193 -12.76 1.72 -4.20
CA PRO A 193 -11.56 1.74 -5.02
C PRO A 193 -11.44 0.41 -5.79
N TRP A 194 -12.24 0.25 -6.84
CA TRP A 194 -12.32 -0.96 -7.66
C TRP A 194 -11.72 -0.70 -9.04
N GLY A 195 -11.00 -1.68 -9.58
CA GLY A 195 -10.34 -1.56 -10.87
C GLY A 195 -8.97 -0.90 -10.82
N GLU A 196 -8.34 -0.83 -11.99
CA GLU A 196 -7.00 -0.27 -12.19
C GLU A 196 -6.93 1.26 -12.15
N ASP A 197 -8.04 1.93 -12.39
CA ASP A 197 -8.16 3.40 -12.41
C ASP A 197 -8.05 4.02 -11.01
N THR A 198 -8.18 3.23 -9.96
CA THR A 198 -8.07 3.69 -8.55
C THR A 198 -6.67 3.57 -7.96
N LEU A 199 -5.69 3.13 -8.77
CA LEU A 199 -4.30 2.96 -8.37
C LEU A 199 -3.50 4.26 -8.51
N PHE A 200 -2.88 4.68 -7.41
CA PHE A 200 -2.00 5.84 -7.38
C PHE A 200 -0.68 5.53 -6.68
N THR A 201 0.35 6.25 -7.06
CA THR A 201 1.64 6.27 -6.38
C THR A 201 1.93 7.68 -5.91
N LEU A 202 2.30 7.85 -4.64
CA LEU A 202 2.85 9.11 -4.15
C LEU A 202 4.37 9.06 -4.27
N GLU A 203 4.89 9.68 -5.32
CA GLU A 203 6.32 9.70 -5.61
C GLU A 203 7.03 10.77 -4.79
N PHE A 204 7.97 10.38 -3.92
CA PHE A 204 8.82 11.34 -3.24
C PHE A 204 9.94 11.85 -4.16
N ARG A 205 9.98 13.15 -4.40
CA ARG A 205 10.96 13.81 -5.27
C ARG A 205 11.36 15.18 -4.72
N ASP A 206 12.66 15.36 -4.51
CA ASP A 206 13.25 16.62 -4.04
C ASP A 206 12.57 17.23 -2.80
N GLY A 207 12.18 16.37 -1.85
CA GLY A 207 11.52 16.79 -0.61
C GLY A 207 10.01 17.05 -0.74
N ARG A 208 9.44 16.83 -1.92
CA ARG A 208 8.01 17.00 -2.22
C ARG A 208 7.44 15.71 -2.83
N TYR A 209 6.17 15.73 -3.17
CA TYR A 209 5.43 14.58 -3.67
C TYR A 209 4.75 14.86 -5.00
N ALA A 210 4.85 13.92 -5.93
CA ALA A 210 4.01 13.90 -7.12
C ALA A 210 2.90 12.86 -6.95
N VAL A 211 1.68 13.19 -7.41
CA VAL A 211 0.60 12.20 -7.54
C VAL A 211 0.72 11.56 -8.91
N HIS A 212 1.13 10.30 -8.93
CA HIS A 212 1.39 9.52 -10.13
C HIS A 212 0.27 8.48 -10.34
N THR A 213 -0.34 8.46 -11.52
CA THR A 213 -1.53 7.66 -11.84
C THR A 213 -1.18 6.31 -12.44
N GLY A 214 -2.11 5.36 -12.39
CA GLY A 214 -1.94 4.01 -12.97
C GLY A 214 -1.67 3.96 -14.48
N ASN A 215 -1.91 5.05 -15.21
CA ASN A 215 -1.59 5.19 -16.64
C ASN A 215 -0.28 5.97 -16.92
N ASP A 216 0.64 6.00 -15.94
CA ASP A 216 1.98 6.57 -16.04
C ASP A 216 1.97 8.10 -16.34
N ARG A 217 1.16 8.84 -15.59
CA ARG A 217 1.05 10.30 -15.70
C ARG A 217 1.02 11.00 -14.35
N TYR A 218 1.37 12.27 -14.36
CA TYR A 218 1.49 13.11 -13.17
C TYR A 218 0.42 14.19 -13.12
N LEU A 219 -0.17 14.39 -11.94
CA LEU A 219 -1.16 15.42 -11.70
C LEU A 219 -0.53 16.82 -11.67
N CYS A 220 -1.06 17.71 -12.51
CA CYS A 220 -0.79 19.14 -12.47
C CYS A 220 -1.75 19.88 -11.52
N PRO A 221 -1.35 21.06 -10.99
CA PRO A 221 -2.20 21.85 -10.11
C PRO A 221 -3.51 22.32 -10.75
N ASP A 222 -3.60 22.38 -12.08
CA ASP A 222 -4.80 22.75 -12.83
C ASP A 222 -5.82 21.60 -13.00
N GLY A 223 -5.42 20.37 -12.66
CA GLY A 223 -6.24 19.15 -12.74
C GLY A 223 -5.93 18.25 -13.93
N LYS A 224 -5.03 18.66 -14.84
CA LYS A 224 -4.62 17.84 -15.98
C LYS A 224 -3.55 16.83 -15.61
N LEU A 225 -3.43 15.78 -16.41
CA LEU A 225 -2.36 14.80 -16.33
C LEU A 225 -1.31 15.02 -17.44
N ILE A 226 -0.03 14.96 -17.07
CA ILE A 226 1.11 15.08 -18.00
C ILE A 226 2.05 13.88 -17.88
N GLU A 227 2.79 13.55 -18.94
CA GLU A 227 3.64 12.36 -19.00
C GLU A 227 4.89 12.46 -18.13
N ASN A 228 5.54 13.63 -18.11
CA ASN A 228 6.79 13.83 -17.36
C ASN A 228 6.53 14.67 -16.14
N CYS A 229 7.00 14.22 -14.98
CA CYS A 229 6.90 15.00 -13.74
C CYS A 229 7.71 16.30 -13.86
N ALA A 230 6.98 17.41 -13.89
CA ALA A 230 7.51 18.76 -13.94
C ALA A 230 7.46 19.40 -12.54
N PRO A 231 8.20 20.50 -12.29
CA PRO A 231 8.25 21.15 -10.98
C PRO A 231 6.89 21.57 -10.40
N GLU A 232 5.91 21.85 -11.27
CA GLU A 232 4.53 22.18 -10.91
C GLU A 232 3.72 20.98 -10.41
N CYS A 233 4.07 19.75 -10.78
CA CYS A 233 3.42 18.52 -10.30
C CYS A 233 3.78 18.15 -8.86
N LEU A 234 4.68 18.93 -8.23
CA LEU A 234 5.22 18.64 -6.91
C LEU A 234 4.46 19.40 -5.83
N PHE A 235 3.89 18.64 -4.90
CA PHE A 235 3.12 19.10 -3.76
C PHE A 235 3.89 18.86 -2.45
N SER A 236 3.84 19.80 -1.52
CA SER A 236 4.27 19.56 -0.14
C SER A 236 3.14 18.91 0.66
N LEU A 237 3.48 18.06 1.64
CA LEU A 237 2.50 17.43 2.53
C LEU A 237 2.34 18.21 3.83
N GLU A 238 1.09 18.41 4.21
CA GLU A 238 0.71 18.91 5.53
C GLU A 238 -0.22 17.91 6.21
N PHE A 239 -0.13 17.80 7.54
CA PHE A 239 -0.91 16.84 8.32
C PHE A 239 -1.85 17.59 9.23
N HIS A 240 -3.14 17.28 9.10
CA HIS A 240 -4.23 17.96 9.79
C HIS A 240 -5.13 16.91 10.42
N SER A 241 -5.16 16.82 11.74
CA SER A 241 -5.98 15.84 12.47
C SER A 241 -5.81 14.39 11.98
N GLY A 242 -4.59 14.00 11.60
CA GLY A 242 -4.28 12.67 11.07
C GLY A 242 -4.57 12.47 9.58
N TYR A 243 -4.99 13.49 8.84
CA TYR A 243 -5.18 13.43 7.39
C TYR A 243 -4.13 14.24 6.64
N LEU A 244 -3.97 13.95 5.35
CA LEU A 244 -3.05 14.65 4.46
C LEU A 244 -3.76 15.79 3.73
N ALA A 245 -3.08 16.91 3.60
CA ALA A 245 -3.36 17.95 2.62
C ALA A 245 -2.14 18.12 1.71
N LEU A 246 -2.38 18.28 0.40
CA LEU A 246 -1.35 18.45 -0.61
C LEU A 246 -1.35 19.91 -1.09
N ARG A 247 -0.21 20.60 -0.98
CA ARG A 247 -0.08 22.03 -1.29
C ARG A 247 0.87 22.27 -2.46
N ASP A 248 0.42 23.02 -3.48
CA ASP A 248 1.25 23.35 -4.65
C ASP A 248 2.29 24.45 -4.36
N MET A 249 3.12 24.74 -5.37
CA MET A 249 4.12 25.81 -5.32
C MET A 249 3.57 27.22 -5.14
N ASN A 250 2.26 27.42 -5.38
CA ASN A 250 1.56 28.68 -5.18
C ASN A 250 0.82 28.73 -3.83
N LEU A 251 1.13 27.80 -2.93
CA LEU A 251 0.54 27.68 -1.60
C LEU A 251 -0.98 27.40 -1.61
N ARG A 252 -1.48 26.76 -2.68
CA ARG A 252 -2.87 26.31 -2.81
C ARG A 252 -2.98 24.82 -2.56
N TYR A 253 -4.07 24.42 -1.92
CA TYR A 253 -4.36 23.05 -1.59
C TYR A 253 -5.18 22.35 -2.67
N LEU A 254 -4.85 21.07 -2.85
CA LEU A 254 -5.56 20.15 -3.71
C LEU A 254 -6.92 19.83 -3.09
N SER A 255 -7.99 19.94 -3.88
CA SER A 255 -9.30 19.47 -3.48
C SER A 255 -10.14 18.99 -4.67
N PRO A 256 -11.15 18.14 -4.44
CA PRO A 256 -12.08 17.73 -5.48
C PRO A 256 -13.06 18.87 -5.84
N ILE A 257 -13.04 19.36 -7.08
CA ILE A 257 -13.76 20.60 -7.47
C ILE A 257 -14.78 20.36 -8.59
N GLY A 258 -15.93 21.04 -8.49
CA GLY A 258 -16.97 21.03 -9.51
C GLY A 258 -17.84 19.77 -9.48
N SER A 259 -18.77 19.67 -10.43
CA SER A 259 -19.74 18.57 -10.53
C SER A 259 -19.09 17.23 -10.90
N LYS A 260 -18.04 17.25 -11.73
CA LYS A 260 -17.22 16.08 -12.10
C LYS A 260 -16.20 15.67 -11.06
N ALA A 261 -16.14 16.38 -9.95
CA ALA A 261 -15.24 16.06 -8.87
C ALA A 261 -13.73 16.06 -9.17
N VAL A 262 -13.29 16.88 -10.12
CA VAL A 262 -11.90 16.90 -10.59
C VAL A 262 -10.93 17.35 -9.49
N MET A 263 -9.90 16.54 -9.23
CA MET A 263 -8.86 16.82 -8.26
C MET A 263 -7.90 17.89 -8.81
N ARG A 264 -7.92 19.10 -8.22
CA ARG A 264 -7.04 20.21 -8.63
C ARG A 264 -6.85 21.20 -7.49
N THR A 265 -5.92 22.13 -7.63
CA THR A 265 -5.64 23.13 -6.59
C THR A 265 -6.51 24.38 -6.71
N ARG A 266 -6.94 24.93 -5.58
CA ARG A 266 -7.73 26.18 -5.57
C ARG A 266 -7.63 26.98 -4.28
N SER A 267 -7.80 26.33 -3.14
CA SER A 267 -7.99 26.98 -1.84
C SER A 267 -6.65 27.34 -1.20
N ASN A 268 -6.56 28.46 -0.46
CA ASN A 268 -5.37 28.82 0.33
C ASN A 268 -5.47 28.39 1.80
N SER A 269 -6.53 27.64 2.15
CA SER A 269 -6.81 27.16 3.50
C SER A 269 -7.25 25.72 3.43
N VAL A 270 -6.85 24.93 4.42
CA VAL A 270 -7.28 23.54 4.55
C VAL A 270 -8.65 23.51 5.24
N THR A 271 -9.63 22.96 4.53
CA THR A 271 -10.91 22.53 5.12
C THR A 271 -11.07 21.03 4.93
N ARG A 272 -12.21 20.47 5.33
CA ARG A 272 -12.49 19.04 5.13
C ARG A 272 -12.40 18.60 3.67
N ASP A 273 -12.60 19.50 2.70
CA ASP A 273 -12.53 19.19 1.26
C ASP A 273 -11.10 19.00 0.75
N GLU A 274 -10.11 19.59 1.43
CA GLU A 274 -8.68 19.47 1.13
C GLU A 274 -8.00 18.30 1.87
N LEU A 275 -8.75 17.55 2.69
CA LEU A 275 -8.23 16.43 3.47
C LEU A 275 -8.41 15.08 2.76
N PHE A 276 -7.32 14.31 2.75
CA PHE A 276 -7.25 12.98 2.17
C PHE A 276 -6.68 11.95 3.15
N SER A 277 -7.15 10.71 3.03
CA SER A 277 -6.47 9.53 3.58
C SER A 277 -5.87 8.70 2.44
N LEU A 278 -4.79 8.00 2.75
CA LEU A 278 -4.22 6.97 1.88
C LEU A 278 -4.57 5.63 2.49
N GLU A 279 -5.13 4.75 1.67
CA GLU A 279 -5.45 3.38 2.05
C GLU A 279 -4.64 2.43 1.16
N ASP A 280 -4.27 1.28 1.72
CA ASP A 280 -3.55 0.25 0.97
C ASP A 280 -4.39 -0.17 -0.25
N SER A 281 -3.76 -0.20 -1.44
CA SER A 281 -4.41 -0.74 -2.63
C SER A 281 -4.44 -2.26 -2.54
N VAL A 282 -5.53 -2.80 -2.00
CA VAL A 282 -5.74 -4.25 -1.82
C VAL A 282 -5.69 -4.96 -3.18
N PRO A 283 -5.03 -6.12 -3.30
CA PRO A 283 -4.94 -6.85 -4.57
C PRO A 283 -6.32 -7.22 -5.11
N GLN A 284 -6.55 -6.90 -6.38
CA GLN A 284 -7.71 -7.35 -7.12
C GLN A 284 -7.26 -8.27 -8.24
N ALA A 285 -7.86 -9.44 -8.33
CA ALA A 285 -7.42 -10.52 -9.17
C ALA A 285 -8.54 -11.06 -10.05
N ALA A 286 -8.15 -11.62 -11.19
CA ALA A 286 -8.98 -12.47 -12.01
C ALA A 286 -8.36 -13.88 -12.05
N PHE A 287 -9.21 -14.88 -12.17
CA PHE A 287 -8.81 -16.28 -12.26
C PHE A 287 -9.28 -16.86 -13.58
N MET A 288 -8.39 -17.42 -14.37
CA MET A 288 -8.73 -18.15 -15.59
C MET A 288 -8.71 -19.65 -15.29
N GLY A 289 -9.81 -20.34 -15.57
CA GLY A 289 -9.90 -21.79 -15.36
C GLY A 289 -9.18 -22.61 -16.43
N PHE A 290 -9.11 -23.92 -16.23
CA PHE A 290 -8.51 -24.88 -17.17
C PHE A 290 -9.10 -24.84 -18.59
N ASN A 291 -10.31 -24.30 -18.74
CA ASN A 291 -11.02 -24.14 -20.00
C ASN A 291 -10.65 -22.84 -20.75
N GLY A 292 -9.70 -22.05 -20.25
CA GLY A 292 -9.27 -20.78 -20.84
C GLY A 292 -10.26 -19.64 -20.64
N LYS A 293 -11.27 -19.80 -19.77
CA LYS A 293 -12.27 -18.78 -19.47
C LYS A 293 -12.05 -18.17 -18.10
N TYR A 294 -12.34 -16.88 -17.97
CA TYR A 294 -12.31 -16.17 -16.70
C TYR A 294 -13.51 -16.55 -15.82
N VAL A 295 -13.21 -16.68 -14.53
CA VAL A 295 -14.17 -16.86 -13.46
C VAL A 295 -14.98 -15.59 -13.27
N SER A 296 -16.30 -15.73 -13.16
CA SER A 296 -17.27 -14.66 -13.21
C SER A 296 -18.45 -14.90 -12.27
N VAL A 297 -19.03 -13.78 -11.81
CA VAL A 297 -20.33 -13.73 -11.10
C VAL A 297 -21.43 -13.06 -11.93
N LYS A 298 -21.20 -12.88 -13.24
CA LYS A 298 -22.13 -12.19 -14.15
C LYS A 298 -23.45 -12.93 -14.37
N GLN A 299 -23.45 -14.26 -14.24
CA GLN A 299 -24.63 -15.11 -14.47
C GLN A 299 -25.50 -15.33 -13.23
N GLY A 300 -25.14 -14.75 -12.08
CA GLY A 300 -25.89 -14.88 -10.83
C GLY A 300 -24.98 -15.20 -9.65
N VAL A 301 -25.54 -15.89 -8.66
CA VAL A 301 -24.83 -16.19 -7.40
C VAL A 301 -23.80 -17.31 -7.55
N ASP A 302 -23.99 -18.23 -8.50
CA ASP A 302 -23.02 -19.30 -8.75
C ASP A 302 -21.78 -18.75 -9.45
N VAL A 303 -20.60 -19.11 -8.94
CA VAL A 303 -19.33 -18.70 -9.53
C VAL A 303 -19.00 -19.61 -10.71
N THR A 304 -18.71 -19.02 -11.88
CA THR A 304 -18.57 -19.77 -13.14
C THR A 304 -17.39 -19.29 -13.99
N ALA A 305 -16.57 -20.19 -14.52
CA ALA A 305 -15.50 -19.91 -15.47
C ALA A 305 -16.02 -19.96 -16.92
N ASN A 306 -16.53 -18.84 -17.44
CA ASN A 306 -17.20 -18.78 -18.75
C ASN A 306 -17.04 -17.47 -19.54
N GLN A 307 -16.30 -16.47 -19.04
CA GLN A 307 -16.08 -15.21 -19.74
C GLN A 307 -14.74 -15.20 -20.49
N ASP A 308 -14.67 -14.42 -21.56
CA ASP A 308 -13.45 -14.22 -22.36
C ASP A 308 -12.66 -12.97 -21.94
N GLU A 309 -13.33 -12.01 -21.31
CA GLU A 309 -12.79 -10.71 -20.93
C GLU A 309 -12.96 -10.49 -19.43
N VAL A 310 -12.09 -9.64 -18.87
CA VAL A 310 -12.15 -9.25 -17.46
C VAL A 310 -12.90 -7.93 -17.34
N SER A 311 -14.07 -7.95 -16.71
CA SER A 311 -14.78 -6.77 -16.24
C SER A 311 -14.84 -6.74 -14.70
N ASP A 312 -15.63 -5.85 -14.11
CA ASP A 312 -15.84 -5.82 -12.66
C ASP A 312 -16.42 -7.14 -12.12
N HIS A 313 -17.13 -7.92 -12.94
CA HIS A 313 -17.72 -9.22 -12.55
C HIS A 313 -16.72 -10.38 -12.54
N GLU A 314 -15.55 -10.21 -13.16
CA GLU A 314 -14.46 -11.19 -13.20
C GLU A 314 -13.27 -10.73 -12.32
N THR A 315 -13.37 -9.51 -11.80
CA THR A 315 -12.43 -8.94 -10.85
C THR A 315 -12.89 -9.28 -9.44
N PHE A 316 -11.96 -9.74 -8.59
CA PHE A 316 -12.24 -10.08 -7.20
C PHE A 316 -11.17 -9.48 -6.30
N GLN A 317 -11.57 -8.82 -5.21
CA GLN A 317 -10.64 -8.33 -4.21
C GLN A 317 -10.23 -9.45 -3.26
N LEU A 318 -8.92 -9.65 -3.09
CA LEU A 318 -8.36 -10.67 -2.21
C LEU A 318 -8.03 -10.05 -0.84
N GLU A 319 -8.83 -10.39 0.16
CA GLU A 319 -8.66 -9.88 1.52
C GLU A 319 -8.07 -10.96 2.42
N TRP A 320 -6.92 -10.68 3.01
CA TRP A 320 -6.24 -11.63 3.87
C TRP A 320 -6.77 -11.62 5.29
N ASP A 321 -7.03 -12.82 5.78
CA ASP A 321 -7.36 -13.07 7.17
C ASP A 321 -6.10 -13.44 7.96
N LYS A 322 -5.70 -12.56 8.90
CA LYS A 322 -4.48 -12.74 9.70
C LYS A 322 -4.56 -13.93 10.65
N GLU A 323 -5.75 -14.33 11.08
CA GLU A 323 -5.94 -15.40 12.05
C GLU A 323 -5.78 -16.78 11.40
N SER A 324 -6.39 -16.98 10.22
CA SER A 324 -6.32 -18.25 9.49
C SER A 324 -5.16 -18.35 8.50
N GLY A 325 -4.59 -17.22 8.08
CA GLY A 325 -3.61 -17.20 6.98
C GLY A 325 -4.23 -17.57 5.63
N ARG A 326 -5.51 -17.23 5.43
CA ARG A 326 -6.28 -17.53 4.21
C ARG A 326 -6.92 -16.27 3.64
N TRP A 327 -7.47 -16.40 2.44
CA TRP A 327 -8.03 -15.29 1.68
C TRP A 327 -9.55 -15.37 1.60
N PHE A 328 -10.19 -14.24 1.84
CA PHE A 328 -11.53 -13.98 1.37
C PHE A 328 -11.47 -13.49 -0.08
N VAL A 329 -12.39 -13.95 -0.92
CA VAL A 329 -12.53 -13.51 -2.32
C VAL A 329 -13.81 -12.69 -2.43
N ARG A 330 -13.67 -11.36 -2.46
CA ARG A 330 -14.76 -10.39 -2.46
C ARG A 330 -15.12 -9.96 -3.88
N THR A 331 -16.41 -9.77 -4.17
CA THR A 331 -16.94 -9.22 -5.42
C THR A 331 -17.17 -7.71 -5.33
N MET A 332 -17.38 -7.05 -6.48
CA MET A 332 -17.70 -5.62 -6.53
C MET A 332 -18.98 -5.25 -5.74
N GLN A 333 -19.90 -6.21 -5.55
CA GLN A 333 -21.15 -6.02 -4.79
C GLN A 333 -21.00 -6.24 -3.28
N ASP A 334 -19.77 -6.30 -2.75
CA ASP A 334 -19.52 -6.58 -1.32
C ASP A 334 -20.06 -7.94 -0.87
N LYS A 335 -19.94 -8.94 -1.74
CA LYS A 335 -20.25 -10.34 -1.44
C LYS A 335 -19.01 -11.19 -1.55
N TYR A 336 -19.00 -12.29 -0.83
CA TYR A 336 -17.84 -13.16 -0.70
C TYR A 336 -18.13 -14.51 -1.32
N TRP A 337 -17.11 -15.08 -1.98
CA TRP A 337 -17.15 -16.49 -2.38
C TRP A 337 -17.33 -17.34 -1.13
N SER A 338 -18.14 -18.40 -1.23
CA SER A 338 -18.39 -19.33 -0.14
C SER A 338 -18.60 -20.73 -0.67
N LEU A 339 -18.11 -21.70 0.10
CA LEU A 339 -18.41 -23.11 -0.09
C LEU A 339 -19.81 -23.44 0.41
N GLU A 340 -20.64 -23.95 -0.49
CA GLU A 340 -21.99 -24.41 -0.20
C GLU A 340 -22.05 -25.91 0.14
N SER A 341 -23.15 -26.32 0.78
CA SER A 341 -23.39 -27.71 1.20
C SER A 341 -23.36 -28.72 0.05
N SER A 342 -23.68 -28.29 -1.18
CA SER A 342 -23.59 -29.08 -2.41
C SER A 342 -22.19 -29.17 -3.00
N SER A 343 -21.17 -28.68 -2.29
CA SER A 343 -19.79 -28.46 -2.77
C SER A 343 -19.66 -27.42 -3.88
N GLY A 344 -20.72 -26.69 -4.24
CA GLY A 344 -20.65 -25.56 -5.17
C GLY A 344 -19.98 -24.33 -4.53
N ILE A 345 -19.42 -23.45 -5.36
CA ILE A 345 -18.94 -22.13 -4.92
C ILE A 345 -19.93 -21.05 -5.36
N GLN A 346 -20.42 -20.26 -4.41
CA GLN A 346 -21.33 -19.14 -4.64
C GLN A 346 -20.75 -17.83 -4.12
N ALA A 347 -21.20 -16.69 -4.64
CA ALA A 347 -20.76 -15.36 -4.27
C ALA A 347 -21.91 -14.50 -3.69
N ASN A 348 -22.54 -14.98 -2.63
CA ASN A 348 -23.65 -14.30 -1.94
C ASN A 348 -23.42 -14.12 -0.43
N ALA A 349 -22.30 -14.62 0.10
CA ALA A 349 -22.03 -14.61 1.52
C ALA A 349 -21.60 -13.23 2.01
N ASP A 350 -21.90 -12.94 3.28
CA ASP A 350 -21.33 -11.82 4.01
C ASP A 350 -19.98 -12.22 4.62
N LYS A 351 -19.15 -11.23 4.94
CA LYS A 351 -17.82 -11.46 5.52
C LYS A 351 -17.90 -12.22 6.86
N GLY A 352 -16.94 -13.11 7.09
CA GLY A 352 -16.71 -13.73 8.40
C GLY A 352 -17.13 -15.20 8.52
N SER A 353 -17.69 -15.79 7.46
CA SER A 353 -17.92 -17.24 7.41
C SER A 353 -16.63 -18.00 7.11
N ALA A 354 -16.33 -19.06 7.87
CA ALA A 354 -15.19 -19.94 7.60
C ALA A 354 -15.28 -20.62 6.22
N ASN A 355 -16.48 -20.77 5.66
CA ASN A 355 -16.68 -21.30 4.31
C ASN A 355 -16.26 -20.32 3.22
N SER A 356 -15.99 -19.06 3.57
CA SER A 356 -15.56 -18.02 2.63
C SER A 356 -14.05 -17.82 2.60
N LEU A 357 -13.30 -18.68 3.29
CA LEU A 357 -11.84 -18.67 3.35
C LEU A 357 -11.27 -19.70 2.37
N PHE A 358 -10.33 -19.23 1.54
CA PHE A 358 -9.64 -20.03 0.54
C PHE A 358 -8.12 -19.91 0.71
N GLU A 359 -7.42 -21.01 0.55
CA GLU A 359 -5.95 -21.05 0.53
C GLU A 359 -5.48 -21.04 -0.92
N LEU A 360 -4.54 -20.15 -1.27
CA LEU A 360 -3.95 -20.08 -2.61
C LEU A 360 -2.61 -20.82 -2.62
N ASN A 361 -2.55 -21.90 -3.39
CA ASN A 361 -1.38 -22.78 -3.49
C ASN A 361 -0.77 -22.72 -4.90
N TRP A 362 0.36 -22.01 -4.99
CA TRP A 362 1.12 -21.76 -6.20
C TRP A 362 1.89 -22.99 -6.68
N GLN A 363 1.79 -23.28 -7.97
CA GLN A 363 2.33 -24.49 -8.58
C GLN A 363 3.61 -24.24 -9.39
N PRO A 364 4.45 -25.27 -9.61
CA PRO A 364 5.66 -25.14 -10.41
C PRO A 364 5.43 -24.64 -11.85
N ASP A 365 4.26 -24.91 -12.44
CA ASP A 365 3.90 -24.50 -13.80
C ASP A 365 3.30 -23.09 -13.91
N GLY A 366 3.29 -22.32 -12.80
CA GLY A 366 2.73 -20.96 -12.77
C GLY A 366 1.22 -20.91 -12.54
N SER A 367 0.55 -22.07 -12.45
CA SER A 367 -0.85 -22.13 -12.04
C SER A 367 -1.02 -21.96 -10.53
N VAL A 368 -2.24 -21.67 -10.10
CA VAL A 368 -2.65 -21.62 -8.70
C VAL A 368 -3.85 -22.55 -8.50
N THR A 369 -3.83 -23.27 -7.39
CA THR A 369 -4.97 -24.07 -6.92
C THR A 369 -5.57 -23.39 -5.69
N LEU A 370 -6.89 -23.41 -5.56
CA LEU A 370 -7.59 -22.87 -4.39
C LEU A 370 -8.09 -24.02 -3.51
N VAL A 371 -7.77 -24.01 -2.21
CA VAL A 371 -8.30 -24.99 -1.23
C VAL A 371 -9.47 -24.34 -0.49
N ALA A 372 -10.64 -24.99 -0.48
CA ALA A 372 -11.82 -24.52 0.25
C ALA A 372 -11.82 -24.99 1.72
N SER A 373 -12.80 -24.54 2.50
CA SER A 373 -12.90 -24.86 3.94
C SER A 373 -13.06 -26.36 4.25
N ASN A 374 -13.57 -27.16 3.30
CA ASN A 374 -13.65 -28.62 3.41
C ASN A 374 -12.32 -29.35 3.13
N GLY A 375 -11.23 -28.61 2.86
CA GLY A 375 -9.91 -29.17 2.56
C GLY A 375 -9.77 -29.72 1.13
N LYS A 376 -10.78 -29.57 0.28
CA LYS A 376 -10.74 -29.99 -1.13
C LYS A 376 -10.35 -28.84 -2.04
N LEU A 377 -9.80 -29.19 -3.21
CA LEU A 377 -9.48 -28.20 -4.23
C LEU A 377 -10.76 -27.74 -4.94
N VAL A 378 -10.84 -26.44 -5.16
CA VAL A 378 -11.79 -25.83 -6.08
C VAL A 378 -11.36 -26.17 -7.50
N GLY A 379 -12.31 -26.57 -8.33
CA GLY A 379 -12.12 -26.73 -9.77
C GLY A 379 -13.33 -26.26 -10.55
N ALA A 380 -13.18 -26.16 -11.87
CA ALA A 380 -14.28 -25.80 -12.77
C ALA A 380 -14.83 -27.04 -13.47
N LYS A 381 -16.16 -27.16 -13.57
CA LYS A 381 -16.80 -28.18 -14.41
C LYS A 381 -16.66 -27.81 -15.89
N LYS A 382 -16.96 -28.76 -16.79
CA LYS A 382 -17.10 -28.47 -18.24
C LYS A 382 -18.12 -27.36 -18.53
N SER A 383 -19.14 -27.21 -17.68
CA SER A 383 -20.13 -26.13 -17.74
C SER A 383 -19.63 -24.79 -17.18
N GLY A 384 -18.41 -24.72 -16.64
CA GLY A 384 -17.82 -23.54 -16.02
C GLY A 384 -18.10 -23.42 -14.52
N HIS A 385 -19.16 -24.02 -13.98
CA HIS A 385 -19.48 -23.93 -12.54
C HIS A 385 -18.33 -24.41 -11.66
N LEU A 386 -17.99 -23.59 -10.66
CA LEU A 386 -16.98 -23.93 -9.67
C LEU A 386 -17.53 -24.87 -8.59
N PHE A 387 -16.68 -25.80 -8.15
CA PHE A 387 -17.00 -26.76 -7.09
C PHE A 387 -15.73 -27.18 -6.32
N ALA A 388 -15.85 -27.48 -5.03
CA ALA A 388 -14.74 -27.91 -4.17
C ALA A 388 -14.78 -29.41 -3.88
N ASN A 389 -14.37 -30.21 -4.86
CA ASN A 389 -14.23 -31.67 -4.71
C ASN A 389 -13.10 -32.25 -5.58
N CYS A 390 -12.20 -31.40 -6.07
CA CYS A 390 -11.04 -31.85 -6.84
C CYS A 390 -9.93 -32.35 -5.90
N GLU A 391 -9.12 -33.27 -6.42
CA GLU A 391 -7.93 -33.81 -5.76
C GLU A 391 -6.65 -33.20 -6.36
N PRO A 392 -5.52 -33.22 -5.63
CA PRO A 392 -4.24 -32.77 -6.16
C PRO A 392 -3.88 -33.43 -7.49
N GLY A 393 -3.50 -32.62 -8.48
CA GLY A 393 -3.16 -33.06 -9.84
C GLY A 393 -4.32 -33.06 -10.83
N ASP A 394 -5.56 -32.82 -10.40
CA ASP A 394 -6.70 -32.66 -11.31
C ASP A 394 -6.53 -31.41 -12.20
N PRO A 395 -6.50 -31.55 -13.53
CA PRO A 395 -6.45 -30.40 -14.44
C PRO A 395 -7.57 -29.40 -14.23
N ALA A 396 -8.76 -29.84 -13.80
CA ALA A 396 -9.91 -28.98 -13.55
C ALA A 396 -9.70 -28.00 -12.39
N ALA A 397 -8.75 -28.28 -11.49
CA ALA A 397 -8.39 -27.45 -10.35
C ALA A 397 -7.29 -26.42 -10.65
N LYS A 398 -6.75 -26.41 -11.88
CA LYS A 398 -5.73 -25.44 -12.28
C LYS A 398 -6.37 -24.13 -12.70
N PHE A 399 -5.97 -23.05 -12.02
CA PHE A 399 -6.31 -21.69 -12.40
C PHE A 399 -5.05 -20.90 -12.75
N HIS A 400 -5.18 -19.92 -13.63
CA HIS A 400 -4.14 -18.94 -13.90
C HIS A 400 -4.53 -17.60 -13.28
N PHE A 401 -3.60 -17.01 -12.53
CA PHE A 401 -3.81 -15.79 -11.78
C PHE A 401 -3.44 -14.56 -12.60
N VAL A 402 -4.25 -13.50 -12.50
CA VAL A 402 -3.97 -12.19 -13.07
C VAL A 402 -4.19 -11.14 -11.99
N LEU A 403 -3.18 -10.33 -11.69
CA LEU A 403 -3.32 -9.16 -10.82
C LEU A 403 -3.89 -8.00 -11.65
N VAL A 404 -5.17 -7.69 -11.44
CA VAL A 404 -5.95 -6.78 -12.29
C VAL A 404 -5.59 -5.33 -12.00
N ASN A 405 -5.67 -4.90 -10.74
CA ASN A 405 -5.45 -3.51 -10.35
C ASN A 405 -3.96 -3.13 -10.23
N ARG A 406 -3.10 -3.75 -11.05
CA ARG A 406 -1.67 -3.43 -11.21
C ARG A 406 -1.27 -3.45 -12.69
N PRO A 407 -1.80 -2.52 -13.52
CA PRO A 407 -1.30 -2.31 -14.87
C PRO A 407 0.17 -1.81 -14.86
N VAL A 408 0.56 -1.19 -13.75
CA VAL A 408 1.92 -0.82 -13.41
C VAL A 408 2.27 -1.32 -12.02
N LEU A 409 3.51 -1.75 -11.82
CA LEU A 409 4.08 -2.18 -10.54
C LEU A 409 5.21 -1.25 -10.13
N VAL A 410 5.29 -1.00 -8.82
CA VAL A 410 6.44 -0.38 -8.17
C VAL A 410 6.97 -1.35 -7.12
N LEU A 411 8.13 -1.93 -7.35
CA LEU A 411 8.65 -3.00 -6.50
C LEU A 411 9.64 -2.47 -5.46
N ARG A 412 9.49 -2.93 -4.22
CA ARG A 412 10.39 -2.59 -3.11
C ARG A 412 10.73 -3.85 -2.30
N CYS A 413 11.97 -3.92 -1.84
CA CYS A 413 12.40 -4.88 -0.83
C CYS A 413 13.05 -4.16 0.36
N ASP A 414 13.57 -4.90 1.33
CA ASP A 414 14.21 -4.34 2.53
C ASP A 414 15.43 -3.44 2.23
N GLN A 415 16.02 -3.56 1.03
CA GLN A 415 17.18 -2.78 0.62
C GLN A 415 16.82 -1.46 -0.06
N GLY A 416 15.61 -1.34 -0.62
CA GLY A 416 15.16 -0.19 -1.39
C GLY A 416 14.22 -0.58 -2.52
N PHE A 417 14.01 0.36 -3.44
CA PHE A 417 13.22 0.13 -4.64
C PHE A 417 14.01 -0.60 -5.71
N VAL A 418 13.30 -1.34 -6.56
CA VAL A 418 13.80 -1.78 -7.86
C VAL A 418 13.82 -0.56 -8.78
N GLY A 419 15.00 -0.28 -9.33
CA GLY A 419 15.18 0.81 -10.27
C GLY A 419 16.47 0.67 -11.07
N ARG A 420 16.65 1.49 -12.10
CA ARG A 420 17.86 1.48 -12.90
C ARG A 420 19.08 1.81 -12.04
N LYS A 421 20.19 1.11 -12.28
CA LYS A 421 21.48 1.35 -11.61
C LYS A 421 21.91 2.82 -11.72
N GLY A 422 21.64 3.43 -12.87
CA GLY A 422 21.83 4.86 -13.13
C GLY A 422 21.05 5.27 -14.38
N PRO A 423 20.96 6.58 -14.68
CA PRO A 423 20.09 7.10 -15.74
C PRO A 423 20.35 6.50 -17.13
N SER A 424 21.60 6.17 -17.44
CA SER A 424 22.02 5.60 -18.72
C SER A 424 22.17 4.09 -18.73
N SER A 425 21.99 3.42 -17.57
CA SER A 425 22.19 1.97 -17.45
C SER A 425 20.86 1.25 -17.57
N PRO A 426 20.72 0.27 -18.46
CA PRO A 426 19.51 -0.54 -18.55
C PRO A 426 19.42 -1.57 -17.42
N ARG A 427 20.54 -1.88 -16.74
CA ARG A 427 20.57 -2.82 -15.61
C ARG A 427 19.76 -2.31 -14.42
N LEU A 428 18.92 -3.18 -13.86
CA LEU A 428 18.14 -2.93 -12.65
C LEU A 428 18.90 -3.38 -11.39
N GLU A 429 18.69 -2.63 -10.30
CA GLU A 429 19.18 -2.92 -8.95
C GLU A 429 18.04 -2.68 -7.95
N CYS A 430 18.05 -3.34 -6.79
CA CYS A 430 16.94 -3.34 -5.82
C CYS A 430 17.23 -2.60 -4.51
N ASN A 431 18.21 -1.70 -4.53
CA ASN A 431 18.62 -0.86 -3.39
C ASN A 431 18.56 0.63 -3.75
N ARG A 432 17.68 1.00 -4.68
CA ARG A 432 17.55 2.37 -5.17
C ARG A 432 16.63 3.18 -4.26
N ALA A 433 16.86 4.50 -4.23
CA ALA A 433 15.98 5.45 -3.53
C ALA A 433 14.75 5.82 -4.37
N SER A 434 14.91 5.84 -5.69
CA SER A 434 13.85 6.02 -6.67
C SER A 434 13.52 4.70 -7.33
N TYR A 435 12.27 4.52 -7.73
CA TYR A 435 11.80 3.30 -8.39
C TYR A 435 11.79 3.46 -9.91
N GLU A 436 11.84 2.33 -10.61
CA GLU A 436 11.41 2.21 -12.01
C GLU A 436 9.94 1.77 -12.01
N ILE A 437 9.12 2.36 -12.86
CA ILE A 437 7.76 1.90 -13.10
C ILE A 437 7.80 0.71 -14.05
N VAL A 438 7.08 -0.35 -13.67
CA VAL A 438 7.07 -1.59 -14.42
C VAL A 438 5.69 -1.79 -15.02
N HIS A 439 5.55 -1.57 -16.32
CA HIS A 439 4.29 -1.84 -17.01
C HIS A 439 4.09 -3.35 -17.15
N VAL A 440 2.90 -3.81 -16.79
CA VAL A 440 2.50 -5.21 -16.81
C VAL A 440 1.62 -5.45 -18.03
N GLU A 441 2.19 -6.07 -19.06
CA GLU A 441 1.44 -6.51 -20.23
C GLU A 441 0.95 -7.94 -20.02
N ARG A 442 -0.36 -8.13 -19.98
CA ARG A 442 -0.96 -9.45 -19.76
C ARG A 442 -0.82 -10.31 -21.02
N ALA A 443 -0.45 -11.58 -20.83
CA ALA A 443 -0.36 -12.60 -21.88
C ALA A 443 -1.26 -13.80 -21.53
N ASP A 444 -1.20 -14.87 -22.32
CA ASP A 444 -2.02 -16.06 -22.12
C ASP A 444 -1.68 -16.78 -20.80
N ARG A 445 -2.68 -17.43 -20.20
CA ARG A 445 -2.52 -18.31 -19.01
C ARG A 445 -1.78 -17.67 -17.84
N GLY A 446 -2.06 -16.41 -17.55
CA GLY A 446 -1.52 -15.70 -16.37
C GLY A 446 -0.04 -15.32 -16.49
N VAL A 447 0.57 -15.55 -17.65
CA VAL A 447 1.88 -14.97 -17.98
C VAL A 447 1.71 -13.45 -18.15
N CYS A 448 2.70 -12.69 -17.71
CA CYS A 448 2.82 -11.27 -18.00
C CYS A 448 4.21 -10.95 -18.52
N HIS A 449 4.30 -9.90 -19.33
CA HIS A 449 5.54 -9.33 -19.79
C HIS A 449 5.75 -8.00 -19.08
N LEU A 450 6.97 -7.78 -18.59
CA LEU A 450 7.31 -6.60 -17.81
C LEU A 450 8.09 -5.62 -18.69
N LYS A 451 7.65 -4.36 -18.78
CA LYS A 451 8.33 -3.29 -19.53
C LYS A 451 8.74 -2.15 -18.61
N GLY A 452 9.87 -1.51 -18.91
CA GLY A 452 10.22 -0.22 -18.32
C GLY A 452 9.63 0.96 -19.10
N ASN A 453 9.81 2.17 -18.58
CA ASN A 453 9.26 3.40 -19.18
C ASN A 453 9.90 3.76 -20.53
N ASN A 454 11.00 3.10 -20.90
CA ASN A 454 11.60 3.22 -22.24
C ASN A 454 10.90 2.34 -23.29
N GLY A 455 9.83 1.64 -22.92
CA GLY A 455 9.10 0.71 -23.79
C GLY A 455 9.81 -0.62 -24.04
N LYS A 456 10.99 -0.83 -23.45
CA LYS A 456 11.75 -2.08 -23.57
C LYS A 456 11.32 -3.09 -22.51
N TYR A 457 11.35 -4.36 -22.88
CA TYR A 457 11.04 -5.46 -21.98
C TYR A 457 12.19 -5.72 -21.00
N TRP A 458 11.81 -6.33 -19.87
CA TRP A 458 12.73 -6.94 -18.95
C TRP A 458 13.40 -8.15 -19.61
N GLY A 459 14.71 -8.07 -19.77
CA GLY A 459 15.56 -9.17 -20.20
C GLY A 459 16.30 -9.77 -19.02
N ILE A 460 16.59 -11.06 -19.09
CA ILE A 460 17.43 -11.77 -18.14
C ILE A 460 18.72 -12.17 -18.87
N ALA A 461 19.84 -11.60 -18.45
CA ALA A 461 21.15 -11.92 -18.99
C ALA A 461 21.62 -13.31 -18.54
N GLU A 462 22.65 -13.85 -19.20
CA GLU A 462 23.24 -15.16 -18.86
C GLU A 462 23.75 -15.24 -17.41
N ASP A 463 24.16 -14.11 -16.81
CA ASP A 463 24.59 -14.02 -15.41
C ASP A 463 23.42 -13.90 -14.41
N GLY A 464 22.19 -14.05 -14.91
CA GLY A 464 20.93 -13.92 -14.20
C GLY A 464 20.52 -12.47 -13.92
N SER A 465 21.30 -11.46 -14.31
CA SER A 465 20.93 -10.07 -14.05
C SER A 465 19.77 -9.59 -14.93
N VAL A 466 18.93 -8.73 -14.35
CA VAL A 466 17.76 -8.19 -15.05
C VAL A 466 18.05 -6.79 -15.59
N SER A 467 17.69 -6.54 -16.85
CA SER A 467 17.84 -5.26 -17.54
C SER A 467 16.57 -4.87 -18.31
N VAL A 468 16.39 -3.57 -18.57
CA VAL A 468 15.28 -3.00 -19.36
C VAL A 468 15.79 -2.48 -20.70
N ASP A 469 16.27 -3.39 -21.54
CA ASP A 469 16.81 -3.12 -22.88
C ASP A 469 16.38 -4.13 -23.94
N SER A 470 15.59 -5.14 -23.59
CA SER A 470 15.15 -6.19 -24.52
C SER A 470 14.04 -5.71 -25.44
N ASP A 471 14.11 -6.09 -26.71
CA ASP A 471 13.00 -6.00 -27.66
C ASP A 471 12.07 -7.22 -27.58
N ASP A 472 12.61 -8.36 -27.15
CA ASP A 472 11.86 -9.60 -26.96
C ASP A 472 11.30 -9.70 -25.53
N SER A 473 10.07 -10.18 -25.42
CA SER A 473 9.41 -10.35 -24.13
C SER A 473 9.85 -11.63 -23.41
N CYS A 474 10.29 -11.51 -22.16
CA CYS A 474 10.39 -12.63 -21.23
C CYS A 474 9.07 -12.78 -20.45
N GLY A 475 8.61 -14.02 -20.26
CA GLY A 475 7.40 -14.32 -19.53
C GLY A 475 7.62 -14.39 -18.02
N PHE A 476 6.70 -13.81 -17.24
CA PHE A 476 6.71 -13.87 -15.79
C PHE A 476 5.34 -14.27 -15.24
N TYR A 477 5.34 -14.99 -14.12
CA TYR A 477 4.17 -15.23 -13.28
C TYR A 477 4.26 -14.37 -12.03
N VAL A 478 3.12 -13.75 -11.69
CA VAL A 478 2.94 -13.04 -10.42
C VAL A 478 2.33 -14.00 -9.40
N GLU A 479 3.06 -14.23 -8.31
CA GLU A 479 2.58 -15.07 -7.22
C GLU A 479 2.30 -14.22 -5.98
N LEU A 480 1.02 -13.97 -5.71
CA LEU A 480 0.59 -13.26 -4.51
C LEU A 480 0.81 -14.13 -3.26
N ARG A 481 1.78 -13.77 -2.42
CA ARG A 481 2.17 -14.54 -1.22
C ARG A 481 1.62 -13.93 0.07
N GLU A 482 1.63 -12.60 0.14
CA GLU A 482 1.12 -11.81 1.26
C GLU A 482 0.14 -10.75 0.71
N PRO A 483 -0.68 -10.08 1.56
CA PRO A 483 -1.64 -9.04 1.13
C PRO A 483 -1.03 -7.97 0.26
N SER A 484 0.26 -7.79 0.45
CA SER A 484 1.00 -6.61 0.09
C SER A 484 2.40 -7.00 -0.41
N ARG A 485 2.68 -8.30 -0.56
CA ARG A 485 3.92 -8.78 -1.16
C ARG A 485 3.69 -9.93 -2.13
N LEU A 486 4.44 -9.92 -3.21
CA LEU A 486 4.40 -10.91 -4.27
C LEU A 486 5.79 -11.47 -4.56
N CYS A 487 5.84 -12.64 -5.17
CA CYS A 487 7.02 -13.15 -5.85
C CYS A 487 6.85 -12.98 -7.36
N LEU A 488 7.95 -12.74 -8.05
CA LEU A 488 8.01 -12.78 -9.52
C LEU A 488 8.81 -14.01 -9.92
N LYS A 489 8.18 -14.85 -10.73
CA LYS A 489 8.76 -16.10 -11.23
C LYS A 489 8.86 -16.02 -12.75
N THR A 490 10.01 -16.37 -13.31
CA THR A 490 10.17 -16.42 -14.78
C THR A 490 9.39 -17.62 -15.34
N ALA A 491 9.05 -17.58 -16.62
CA ALA A 491 8.37 -18.68 -17.30
C ALA A 491 9.20 -19.99 -17.27
N GLU A 492 10.53 -19.87 -17.16
CA GLU A 492 11.48 -20.97 -17.01
C GLU A 492 11.54 -21.53 -15.57
N GLY A 493 10.94 -20.83 -14.60
CA GLY A 493 10.73 -21.31 -13.24
C GLY A 493 11.61 -20.70 -12.16
N SER A 494 12.54 -19.80 -12.51
CA SER A 494 13.42 -19.11 -11.56
C SER A 494 12.70 -17.95 -10.87
N TYR A 495 13.03 -17.66 -9.61
CA TYR A 495 12.48 -16.49 -8.90
C TYR A 495 13.41 -15.28 -8.97
N LEU A 496 12.82 -14.08 -9.05
CA LEU A 496 13.58 -12.83 -8.94
C LEU A 496 13.94 -12.54 -7.48
N ASN A 497 15.24 -12.32 -7.25
CA ASN A 497 15.85 -12.20 -5.93
C ASN A 497 16.66 -10.92 -5.76
N ALA A 498 16.66 -10.43 -4.52
CA ALA A 498 17.51 -9.34 -4.04
C ALA A 498 18.76 -9.89 -3.34
N ASP A 499 19.91 -9.79 -3.99
CA ASP A 499 21.19 -10.15 -3.36
C ASP A 499 21.63 -9.10 -2.34
N LYS A 500 22.50 -9.48 -1.39
CA LYS A 500 22.96 -8.60 -0.29
C LYS A 500 23.62 -7.29 -0.73
N ASN A 501 24.12 -7.21 -1.97
CA ASN A 501 24.73 -6.01 -2.54
C ASN A 501 23.73 -5.13 -3.31
N GLY A 502 22.45 -5.49 -3.32
CA GLY A 502 21.40 -4.83 -4.09
C GLY A 502 21.32 -5.26 -5.55
N ALA A 503 22.00 -6.33 -5.95
CA ALA A 503 21.82 -6.90 -7.28
C ALA A 503 20.43 -7.54 -7.38
N PHE A 504 19.76 -7.25 -8.50
CA PHE A 504 18.46 -7.80 -8.84
C PHE A 504 18.63 -8.86 -9.93
N LYS A 505 18.31 -10.11 -9.60
CA LYS A 505 18.65 -11.27 -10.45
C LYS A 505 17.59 -12.36 -10.43
N ALA A 506 17.51 -13.14 -11.51
CA ALA A 506 16.87 -14.45 -11.49
C ALA A 506 17.76 -15.46 -10.75
N GLY A 507 17.24 -16.04 -9.68
CA GLY A 507 17.94 -17.01 -8.84
C GLY A 507 17.39 -18.43 -8.99
N ALA A 508 17.34 -19.15 -7.87
CA ALA A 508 16.85 -20.52 -7.82
C ALA A 508 15.33 -20.62 -8.07
N ALA A 509 14.89 -21.82 -8.43
CA ALA A 509 13.47 -22.17 -8.58
C ALA A 509 12.78 -22.52 -7.24
N ASP A 510 13.50 -22.44 -6.13
CA ASP A 510 12.95 -22.69 -4.79
C ASP A 510 12.18 -21.46 -4.28
N PRO A 511 10.86 -21.55 -4.06
CA PRO A 511 10.05 -20.43 -3.57
C PRO A 511 10.48 -19.94 -2.18
N SER A 512 11.11 -20.78 -1.35
CA SER A 512 11.56 -20.38 0.00
C SER A 512 12.74 -19.41 -0.03
N GLN A 513 13.46 -19.36 -1.15
CA GLN A 513 14.55 -18.43 -1.40
C GLN A 513 14.11 -17.19 -2.15
N ALA A 514 12.86 -17.15 -2.62
CA ALA A 514 12.31 -16.03 -3.38
C ALA A 514 12.25 -14.76 -2.51
N THR A 515 12.61 -13.63 -3.09
CA THR A 515 12.39 -12.33 -2.45
C THR A 515 10.91 -11.96 -2.53
N LEU A 516 10.34 -11.60 -1.37
CA LEU A 516 9.00 -11.02 -1.29
C LEU A 516 9.08 -9.53 -1.62
N TRP A 517 8.53 -9.16 -2.77
CA TRP A 517 8.50 -7.78 -3.26
C TRP A 517 7.24 -7.08 -2.77
N GLU A 518 7.43 -6.01 -2.01
CA GLU A 518 6.38 -5.06 -1.71
C GLU A 518 5.98 -4.33 -3.00
N TYR A 519 4.67 -4.22 -3.22
CA TYR A 519 4.05 -3.57 -4.36
C TYR A 519 2.94 -2.61 -3.93
#